data_AF-A0A527G1F8-F1
#
_entry.id   AF-A0A527G1F8-F1
#
_cell.length_a   1.000
_cell.length_b   1.000
_cell.length_c   1.000
_cell.angle_alpha   90.00
_cell.angle_beta   90.00
_cell.angle_gamma   90.00
#
_symmetry.space_group_name_H-M   'P 1'
#
loop_
_entity.id
_entity.type
_entity.pdbx_description
1 polymer ?
#
loop_
_entity_poly.entity_id
_entity_poly.type
_entity_poly.pdbx_seq_one_letter_code
_entity_poly.pdbx_strand_id
1 'polypeptide(L)' 'MNALTPAVSTGPLPASRKIHKPGVLYPQIRVPMREISVHPTAGEPPVTVYDPSGPYTDPSVETSIEKGLARLRHEWVT' A
#
# COMPACT_ATOMS: atom_id res chain seq x y z
N MET A 1 22.57 -22.69 -8.07
CA MET A 1 21.25 -22.62 -8.73
C MET A 1 20.87 -21.14 -8.78
N ASN A 2 20.83 -20.52 -9.96
CA ASN A 2 20.28 -19.16 -10.08
C ASN A 2 18.76 -19.29 -9.94
N ALA A 3 18.24 -19.07 -8.74
CA ALA A 3 16.81 -18.99 -8.55
C ALA A 3 16.31 -17.77 -9.34
N LEU A 4 15.49 -18.00 -10.36
CA LEU A 4 14.82 -16.93 -11.07
C LEU A 4 13.88 -16.24 -10.08
N THR A 5 14.05 -14.93 -9.89
CA THR A 5 13.10 -14.14 -9.12
C THR A 5 11.72 -14.24 -9.79
N PRO A 6 10.68 -14.67 -9.06
CA PRO A 6 9.37 -14.89 -9.66
C PRO A 6 8.74 -13.57 -10.08
N ALA A 7 8.05 -13.58 -11.23
CA ALA A 7 7.20 -12.47 -11.63
C ALA A 7 5.96 -12.42 -10.72
N VAL A 8 5.71 -11.25 -10.13
CA VAL A 8 4.57 -11.02 -9.23
C VAL A 8 3.72 -9.86 -9.74
N SER A 9 2.42 -9.94 -9.49
CA SER A 9 1.50 -8.84 -9.83
C SER A 9 1.76 -7.64 -8.93
N THR A 10 1.99 -6.48 -9.55
CA THR A 10 2.27 -5.22 -8.85
C THR A 10 1.54 -4.07 -9.53
N GLY A 11 1.55 -2.91 -8.88
CA GLY A 11 0.95 -1.67 -9.38
C GLY A 11 -0.43 -1.37 -8.78
N PRO A 12 -0.95 -0.15 -9.01
CA PRO A 12 -2.22 0.27 -8.46
C PRO A 12 -3.39 -0.63 -8.88
N LEU A 13 -4.30 -0.92 -7.96
CA LEU A 13 -5.54 -1.63 -8.28
C LEU A 13 -6.48 -0.72 -9.07
N PRO A 14 -7.23 -1.23 -10.07
CA PRO A 14 -8.06 -0.42 -10.96
C PRO A 14 -8.98 0.56 -10.24
N ALA A 15 -9.10 1.77 -10.80
CA ALA A 15 -9.92 2.87 -10.28
C ALA A 15 -9.64 3.27 -8.81
N SER A 16 -8.51 2.83 -8.25
CA SER A 16 -8.16 3.09 -6.86
C SER A 16 -6.72 3.53 -6.69
N ARG A 17 -6.46 4.22 -5.58
CA ARG A 17 -5.11 4.62 -5.16
C ARG A 17 -4.85 4.21 -3.72
N LYS A 18 -3.60 3.86 -3.43
CA LYS A 18 -3.13 3.68 -2.05
C LYS A 18 -3.21 5.02 -1.33
N ILE A 19 -3.69 4.99 -0.10
CA ILE A 19 -3.62 6.12 0.84
C ILE A 19 -3.12 5.62 2.19
N HIS A 20 -2.63 6.53 3.02
CA HIS A 20 -2.18 6.22 4.36
C HIS A 20 -2.84 7.13 5.38
N LYS A 21 -3.45 6.57 6.42
CA LYS A 21 -3.95 7.33 7.56
C LYS A 21 -2.88 7.40 8.65
N PRO A 22 -2.55 8.59 9.19
CA PRO A 22 -1.58 8.72 10.27
C PRO A 22 -2.16 8.16 11.58
N GLY A 23 -1.28 7.59 12.42
CA GLY A 23 -1.62 7.28 13.81
C GLY A 23 -1.78 8.55 14.65
N VAL A 24 -2.62 8.48 15.68
CA VAL A 24 -2.80 9.60 16.64
C VAL A 24 -1.80 9.50 17.78
N LEU A 25 -1.76 8.35 18.49
CA LEU A 25 -0.80 8.13 19.58
C LEU A 25 0.63 7.95 19.07
N TYR A 26 0.78 7.38 17.88
CA TYR A 26 2.06 7.11 17.24
C TYR A 26 2.08 7.78 15.85
N PRO A 27 2.48 9.07 15.76
CA PRO A 27 2.40 9.85 14.53
C PRO A 27 3.28 9.36 13.39
N GLN A 28 4.22 8.43 13.63
CA GLN A 28 5.02 7.77 12.62
C GLN A 28 4.28 6.62 11.92
N ILE A 29 3.24 6.07 12.54
CA ILE A 29 2.46 4.99 11.94
C ILE A 29 1.68 5.51 10.73
N ARG A 30 1.70 4.74 9.64
CA ARG A 30 0.98 4.99 8.40
C ARG A 30 0.12 3.76 8.10
N VAL A 31 -1.18 3.83 8.39
CA VAL A 31 -2.11 2.72 8.20
C VAL A 31 -2.55 2.68 6.74
N PRO A 32 -2.25 1.61 5.98
CA PRO A 32 -2.58 1.53 4.56
C PRO A 32 -4.08 1.30 4.35
N MET A 33 -4.67 2.09 3.47
CA MET A 33 -6.02 1.93 2.96
C MET A 33 -5.98 2.17 1.44
N ARG A 34 -7.10 1.96 0.74
CA ARG A 34 -7.24 2.45 -0.63
C ARG A 34 -8.53 3.22 -0.81
N GLU A 35 -8.49 4.23 -1.67
CA GLU A 35 -9.66 5.01 -2.08
C GLU A 35 -10.07 4.61 -3.49
N ILE A 36 -11.34 4.26 -3.66
CA ILE A 36 -11.96 3.96 -4.96
C ILE A 36 -12.69 5.21 -5.43
N SER A 37 -12.34 5.68 -6.62
CA SER A 37 -13.03 6.82 -7.23
C SER A 37 -14.40 6.38 -7.74
N VAL A 38 -15.43 7.15 -7.42
CA VAL A 38 -16.77 7.02 -8.00
C VAL A 38 -16.90 7.91 -9.23
N HIS A 39 -17.93 7.70 -10.03
CA HIS A 39 -18.20 8.57 -11.17
C HIS A 39 -18.50 10.00 -10.69
N PRO A 40 -17.97 11.07 -11.32
CA PRO A 40 -18.15 12.44 -10.85
C PRO A 40 -19.61 12.88 -10.70
N THR A 41 -20.51 12.36 -11.54
CA THR A 41 -21.95 12.70 -11.50
C THR A 41 -22.69 12.09 -10.31
N ALA A 42 -22.09 11.15 -9.57
CA ALA A 42 -22.66 10.67 -8.32
C ALA A 42 -22.59 11.75 -7.22
N GLY A 43 -21.64 12.69 -7.31
CA GLY A 43 -21.47 13.74 -6.30
C GLY A 43 -21.02 13.20 -4.93
N GLU A 44 -20.53 11.97 -4.88
CA GLU A 44 -20.09 11.29 -3.66
C GLU A 44 -18.57 11.35 -3.50
N PRO A 45 -18.05 11.35 -2.26
CA PRO A 45 -16.62 11.23 -2.02
C PRO A 45 -16.10 9.83 -2.39
N PRO A 46 -14.79 9.67 -2.63
CA PRO A 46 -14.18 8.35 -2.84
C PRO A 46 -14.45 7.39 -1.68
N VAL A 47 -14.70 6.12 -2.01
CA VAL A 47 -14.94 5.09 -0.98
C VAL A 47 -13.60 4.60 -0.44
N THR A 48 -13.34 4.85 0.85
CA THR A 48 -12.16 4.31 1.54
C THR A 48 -12.43 2.88 2.01
N VAL A 49 -11.58 1.93 1.62
CA VAL A 49 -11.67 0.53 2.03
C VAL A 49 -10.35 0.02 2.60
N TYR A 50 -10.43 -1.05 3.41
CA TYR A 50 -9.27 -1.78 3.89
C TYR A 50 -8.44 -2.33 2.73
N ASP A 51 -7.12 -2.31 2.87
CA ASP A 51 -6.20 -2.75 1.82
C ASP A 51 -5.01 -3.56 2.35
N PRO A 52 -5.06 -4.90 2.29
CA PRO A 52 -3.99 -5.77 2.75
C PRO A 52 -2.86 -5.96 1.73
N SER A 53 -2.90 -5.33 0.55
CA SER A 53 -1.92 -5.60 -0.52
C SER A 53 -0.50 -5.12 -0.23
N GLY A 54 -0.32 -4.27 0.79
CA GLY A 54 0.98 -3.73 1.17
C GLY A 54 1.63 -2.85 0.09
N PRO A 55 2.97 -2.76 0.07
CA PRO A 55 3.72 -1.94 -0.89
C PRO A 55 3.57 -2.35 -2.36
N TYR A 56 3.11 -3.57 -2.64
CA TYR A 56 3.01 -4.10 -4.00
C TYR A 56 2.05 -3.32 -4.91
N THR A 57 1.08 -2.61 -4.33
CA THR A 57 0.15 -1.74 -5.08
C THR A 57 0.38 -0.26 -4.83
N ASP A 58 1.49 0.11 -4.18
CA ASP A 58 1.88 1.50 -3.96
C ASP A 58 2.89 1.91 -5.04
N PRO A 59 2.53 2.81 -5.97
CA PRO A 59 3.44 3.21 -7.05
C PRO A 59 4.64 4.04 -6.54
N SER A 60 4.62 4.49 -5.28
CA SER A 60 5.73 5.22 -4.66
C SER A 60 6.81 4.32 -4.04
N VAL A 61 6.59 2.99 -4.00
CA VAL A 61 7.51 2.04 -3.38
C VAL A 61 8.04 1.06 -4.40
N GLU A 62 9.36 1.03 -4.57
CA GLU A 62 10.03 -0.01 -5.35
C GLU A 62 10.14 -1.30 -4.53
N THR A 63 9.48 -2.37 -4.99
CA THR A 63 9.52 -3.68 -4.33
C THR A 63 10.57 -4.60 -4.98
N SER A 64 11.42 -5.22 -4.16
CA SER A 64 12.40 -6.23 -4.60
C SER A 64 12.32 -7.44 -3.69
N ILE A 65 12.03 -8.62 -4.28
CA ILE A 65 11.91 -9.87 -3.52
C ILE A 65 13.24 -10.23 -2.86
N GLU A 66 14.36 -10.04 -3.57
CA GLU A 66 15.70 -10.35 -3.03
C GLU A 66 16.12 -9.47 -1.86
N LYS A 67 15.63 -8.22 -1.81
CA LYS A 67 15.90 -7.28 -0.71
C LYS A 67 14.88 -7.39 0.43
N GLY A 68 13.73 -8.00 0.18
CA GLY A 68 12.57 -7.97 1.07
C GLY A 68 11.89 -6.59 1.11
N LEU A 69 10.82 -6.51 1.90
CA LEU A 69 10.09 -5.25 2.12
C LEU A 69 10.74 -4.42 3.24
N ALA A 70 10.47 -3.12 3.24
CA ALA A 70 10.86 -2.23 4.33
C ALA A 70 10.32 -2.72 5.68
N ARG A 71 11.19 -2.80 6.69
CA ARG A 71 10.85 -3.26 8.05
C ARG A 71 10.21 -2.14 8.87
N LEU A 72 9.06 -1.63 8.45
CA LEU A 72 8.37 -0.47 9.05
C LEU A 72 8.05 -0.61 10.54
N ARG A 73 8.03 -1.84 11.07
CA ARG A 73 7.69 -2.16 12.47
C ARG A 73 8.91 -2.44 13.34
N HIS A 74 10.13 -2.32 12.79
CA HIS A 74 11.36 -2.68 13.50
C HIS A 74 11.48 -1.92 14.83
N GLU A 75 11.31 -0.60 14.80
CA GLU A 75 11.43 0.28 15.99
C GLU A 75 10.36 0.05 17.06
N TRP A 76 9.30 -0.74 16.77
CA TRP A 76 8.23 -0.96 17.75
C TRP A 76 8.56 -2.09 18.74
N VAL A 77 9.48 -2.97 18.36
CA VAL A 77 9.76 -4.23 19.07
C VAL A 77 11.22 -4.33 19.54
N THR A 78 12.01 -3.29 19.29
CA THR A 78 13.41 -3.16 19.72
C THR A 78 13.53 -2.28 20.95
#